data_AF-A0A3S0HAE0-F1
#
_entry.id   AF-A0A3S0HAE0-F1
#
_cell.length_a   1.000
_cell.length_b   1.000
_cell.length_c   1.000
_cell.angle_alpha   90.00
_cell.angle_beta   90.00
_cell.angle_gamma   90.00
#
_symmetry.space_group_name_H-M   'P 1'
#
loop_
_entity.id
_entity.type
_entity.pdbx_description
1 polymer ?
#
loop_
_entity_poly.entity_id
_entity_poly.type
_entity_poly.pdbx_seq_one_letter_code
_entity_poly.pdbx_strand_id
1 'polypeptide(L)'
;MLPSHGYQGFRTAPMPAGWVQVGESWVLWWSGRQIANVRCGKDGAVRVRLDARKMWQTKDVPAASIAQGKRYAERWCAVRLYPEIRLRAAVARLLDVTPSAPLDPLPGLPPTPEQQQQARRLAEATAAATARVKEALEPPKPPAAKPRPKDARKAWVRAGLQQMRRGV
;
A
#
# COMPACT_ATOMS: atom_id res chain seq x y z
N MET A 1 11.49 19.28 30.62
CA MET A 1 11.27 18.40 29.46
C MET A 1 10.36 19.14 28.49
N LEU A 2 10.90 19.62 27.37
CA LEU A 2 10.10 20.29 26.33
C LEU A 2 9.63 19.25 25.31
N PRO A 3 8.37 19.30 24.87
CA PRO A 3 7.85 18.33 23.92
C PRO A 3 8.52 18.53 22.54
N SER A 4 8.70 17.39 21.88
CA SER A 4 9.06 17.24 20.48
C SER A 4 8.37 18.31 19.64
N HIS A 5 9.15 19.09 18.87
CA HIS A 5 8.62 19.96 17.82
C HIS A 5 8.07 19.07 16.68
N GLY A 6 6.94 18.41 16.96
CA GLY A 6 6.14 17.73 15.97
C GLY A 6 5.41 18.79 15.19
N TYR A 7 5.91 19.06 13.98
CA TYR A 7 5.23 19.88 12.99
C TYR A 7 3.83 19.29 12.73
N GLN A 8 2.81 19.88 13.34
CA GLN A 8 1.42 19.36 13.39
C GLN A 8 0.59 19.68 12.14
N GLY A 9 1.19 20.13 11.04
CA GLY A 9 0.49 20.61 9.85
C GLY A 9 0.01 19.56 8.84
N PHE A 10 0.26 18.27 9.04
CA PHE A 10 0.02 17.22 8.04
C PHE A 10 -1.27 16.42 8.27
N ARG A 11 -2.44 17.06 8.16
CA ARG A 11 -3.70 16.31 7.93
C ARG A 11 -4.20 16.35 6.48
N THR A 12 -3.54 17.10 5.58
CA THR A 12 -3.96 17.21 4.17
C THR A 12 -2.83 17.25 3.14
N ALA A 13 -1.56 17.35 3.56
CA ALA A 13 -0.42 17.44 2.64
C ALA A 13 0.30 16.09 2.47
N PRO A 14 0.92 15.81 1.30
CA PRO A 14 1.71 14.60 1.09
C PRO A 14 2.84 14.50 2.12
N MET A 15 3.10 13.30 2.65
CA MET A 15 4.16 13.10 3.64
C MET A 15 5.49 13.64 3.09
N PRO A 16 6.21 14.49 3.84
CA PRO A 16 7.45 15.05 3.34
C PRO A 16 8.47 13.92 3.17
N ALA A 17 9.07 13.86 1.99
CA ALA A 17 10.19 12.98 1.69
C ALA A 17 11.35 13.84 1.18
N GLY A 18 12.57 13.48 1.57
CA GLY A 18 13.77 14.24 1.21
C GLY A 18 14.05 15.43 2.14
N TRP A 19 14.85 16.37 1.65
CA TRP A 19 15.28 17.54 2.43
C TRP A 19 14.21 18.62 2.45
N VAL A 20 13.80 19.01 3.65
CA VAL A 20 12.90 20.14 3.89
C VAL A 20 13.62 21.19 4.71
N GLN A 21 13.54 22.45 4.29
CA GLN A 21 14.05 23.56 5.09
C GLN A 21 13.03 23.92 6.18
N VAL A 22 13.49 23.94 7.43
CA VAL A 22 12.70 24.31 8.61
C VAL A 22 13.48 25.38 9.37
N GLY A 23 13.10 26.64 9.17
CA GLY A 23 13.83 27.81 9.68
C GLY A 23 15.27 27.84 9.15
N GLU A 24 16.23 27.90 10.08
CA GLU A 24 17.68 27.88 9.81
C GLU A 24 18.27 26.47 9.67
N SER A 25 17.41 25.44 9.73
CA SER A 25 17.84 24.05 9.66
C SER A 25 17.26 23.33 8.45
N TRP A 26 17.95 22.28 8.04
CA TRP A 26 17.53 21.36 7.00
C TRP A 26 17.24 20.01 7.62
N VAL A 27 16.03 19.51 7.42
CA VAL A 27 15.57 18.24 7.98
C VAL A 27 15.43 17.23 6.85
N LEU A 28 16.03 16.05 7.01
CA LEU A 28 15.82 14.93 6.09
C LEU A 28 14.68 14.07 6.62
N TRP A 29 13.62 13.96 5.82
CA TRP A 29 12.45 13.15 6.11
C TRP A 29 12.47 11.86 5.29
N TRP A 30 12.10 10.76 5.94
CA TRP A 30 11.94 9.46 5.32
C TRP A 30 10.78 8.72 5.99
N SER A 31 9.81 8.26 5.19
CA SER A 31 8.62 7.54 5.68
C SER A 31 7.88 8.26 6.82
N GLY A 32 7.77 9.60 6.73
CA GLY A 32 7.12 10.44 7.76
C GLY A 32 7.92 10.68 9.03
N ARG A 33 9.19 10.25 9.07
CA ARG A 33 10.08 10.43 10.21
C ARG A 33 11.28 11.28 9.82
N GLN A 34 11.65 12.19 10.72
CA GLN A 34 12.94 12.87 10.65
C GLN A 34 14.08 11.88 10.95
N ILE A 35 15.02 11.76 10.01
CA ILE A 35 16.18 10.87 10.12
C ILE A 35 17.52 11.62 10.13
N ALA A 36 17.53 12.91 9.79
CA ALA A 36 18.69 13.79 9.99
C ALA A 36 18.28 15.26 10.13
N ASN A 37 19.14 16.06 10.78
CA ASN A 37 19.04 17.52 10.83
C ASN A 37 20.41 18.14 10.56
N VAL A 38 20.47 19.12 9.67
CA VAL A 38 21.67 19.94 9.45
C VAL A 38 21.32 21.37 9.85
N ARG A 39 22.05 21.93 10.80
CA ARG A 39 21.82 23.30 11.30
C ARG A 39 23.11 24.10 11.23
N CYS A 40 23.00 25.36 10.82
CA CYS A 40 24.06 26.33 11.04
C CYS A 40 23.80 26.98 12.40
N GLY A 41 24.75 26.89 13.34
CA GLY A 41 24.64 27.58 14.61
C GLY A 41 24.93 29.08 14.48
N LYS A 42 24.61 29.85 15.52
CA LYS A 42 24.93 31.29 15.60
C LYS A 42 26.43 31.58 15.53
N ASP A 43 27.24 30.57 15.87
CA ASP A 43 28.70 30.54 15.77
C ASP A 43 29.20 30.30 14.32
N GLY A 44 28.30 30.16 13.34
CA GLY A 44 28.64 29.79 11.97
C GLY A 44 29.01 28.31 11.81
N ALA A 45 29.06 27.54 12.90
CA ALA A 45 29.42 26.14 12.87
C ALA A 45 28.25 25.29 12.39
N VAL A 46 28.47 24.49 11.35
CA VAL A 46 27.46 23.55 10.85
C VAL A 46 27.51 22.27 11.67
N ARG A 47 26.36 21.87 12.22
CA ARG A 47 26.20 20.63 12.98
C ARG A 47 25.18 19.73 12.29
N VAL A 48 25.48 18.44 12.25
CA VAL A 48 24.63 17.41 11.66
C VAL A 48 24.22 16.44 12.76
N ARG A 49 22.92 16.33 12.98
CA ARG A 49 22.30 15.30 13.82
C ARG A 49 21.78 14.16 12.94
N LEU A 50 22.01 12.92 13.37
CA LEU A 50 21.71 11.71 12.61
C LEU A 50 20.88 10.72 13.42
N ASP A 51 19.71 10.32 12.92
CA ASP A 51 18.65 9.60 13.66
C ASP A 51 17.94 8.49 12.83
N ALA A 52 18.69 7.72 12.04
CA ALA A 52 18.10 6.89 10.98
C ALA A 52 17.36 5.60 11.41
N ARG A 53 17.61 5.00 12.59
CA ARG A 53 17.00 3.68 12.91
C ARG A 53 16.55 3.54 14.37
N LYS A 54 17.45 3.76 15.32
CA LYS A 54 17.21 3.57 16.77
C LYS A 54 17.48 4.87 17.52
N MET A 55 16.60 5.24 18.46
CA MET A 55 16.68 6.51 19.19
C MET A 55 17.95 6.66 20.05
N TRP A 56 18.64 5.56 20.37
CA TRP A 56 19.91 5.57 21.10
C TRP A 56 21.15 5.58 20.19
N GLN A 57 20.97 5.62 18.87
CA GLN A 57 22.06 5.75 17.90
C GLN A 57 22.16 7.18 17.33
N THR A 58 21.52 8.15 17.99
CA THR A 58 21.65 9.56 17.66
C THR A 58 23.11 9.97 17.70
N LYS A 59 23.60 10.56 16.60
CA LYS A 59 24.95 11.12 16.52
C LYS A 59 24.89 12.58 16.11
N ASP A 60 25.61 13.42 16.84
CA ASP A 60 25.87 14.81 16.46
C ASP A 60 27.32 14.90 15.95
N VAL A 61 27.51 15.43 14.73
CA VAL A 61 28.83 15.61 14.11
C VAL A 61 28.99 17.01 13.53
N PRO A 62 30.20 17.60 13.56
CA PRO A 62 30.47 18.85 12.87
C PRO A 62 30.57 18.63 11.35
N ALA A 63 30.26 19.66 10.57
CA ALA A 63 30.49 19.71 9.13
C ALA A 63 31.07 21.08 8.75
N ALA A 64 31.86 21.13 7.67
CA ALA A 64 32.43 22.39 7.18
C ALA A 64 31.40 23.23 6.41
N SER A 65 30.32 22.63 5.92
CA SER A 65 29.23 23.34 5.24
C SER A 65 27.91 22.57 5.30
N ILE A 66 26.80 23.26 5.04
CA ILE A 66 25.46 22.62 4.93
C ILE A 66 25.46 21.56 3.83
N ALA A 67 26.07 21.85 2.68
CA ALA A 67 26.14 20.91 1.56
C ALA A 67 26.91 19.65 1.92
N GLN A 68 28.05 19.78 2.61
CA GLN A 68 28.80 18.63 3.11
C GLN A 68 27.99 17.85 4.15
N GLY A 69 27.34 18.56 5.08
CA GLY A 69 26.51 17.95 6.11
C GLY A 69 25.35 17.14 5.54
N LYS A 70 24.68 17.66 4.51
CA LYS A 70 23.61 16.94 3.79
C LYS A 70 24.14 15.67 3.12
N ARG A 71 25.22 15.77 2.35
CA ARG A 71 25.84 14.60 1.68
C ARG A 71 26.29 13.52 2.67
N TYR A 72 26.86 13.94 3.80
CA TYR A 72 27.25 13.03 4.86
C TYR A 72 26.04 12.32 5.47
N ALA A 73 25.00 13.08 5.81
CA ALA A 73 23.76 12.55 6.37
C ALA A 73 23.07 11.57 5.43
N GLU A 74 22.95 11.90 4.14
CA GLU A 74 22.40 11.02 3.10
C GLU A 74 23.11 9.67 3.08
N ARG A 75 24.44 9.67 2.98
CA ARG A 75 25.24 8.44 2.93
C ARG A 75 25.12 7.65 4.23
N TRP A 76 25.19 8.33 5.36
CA TRP A 76 25.12 7.70 6.68
C TRP A 76 23.77 7.03 6.93
N CYS A 77 22.67 7.67 6.52
CA CYS A 77 21.32 7.15 6.62
C CYS A 77 21.09 6.02 5.62
N ALA A 78 21.53 6.19 4.38
CA ALA A 78 21.37 5.20 3.31
C ALA A 78 21.97 3.84 3.68
N VAL A 79 23.21 3.79 4.20
CA VAL A 79 23.86 2.53 4.62
C VAL A 79 23.10 1.84 5.75
N ARG A 80 22.39 2.59 6.59
CA ARG A 80 21.67 2.04 7.75
C ARG A 80 20.25 1.60 7.42
N LEU A 81 19.60 2.31 6.53
CA LEU A 81 18.22 2.05 6.11
C LEU A 81 18.15 0.95 5.04
N TYR A 82 19.12 0.91 4.12
CA TYR A 82 19.18 -0.06 3.03
C TYR A 82 20.56 -0.75 2.96
N PRO A 83 20.93 -1.56 3.96
CA PRO A 83 22.23 -2.25 3.98
C PRO A 83 22.40 -3.26 2.82
N GLU A 84 21.30 -3.74 2.23
CA GLU A 84 21.27 -4.76 1.19
C GLU A 84 21.49 -4.24 -0.25
N ILE A 85 21.49 -2.92 -0.48
CA ILE A 85 21.69 -2.34 -1.81
C ILE A 85 22.93 -1.45 -1.86
N ARG A 86 23.48 -1.25 -3.07
CA ARG A 86 24.66 -0.39 -3.26
C ARG A 86 24.37 1.05 -2.83
N LEU A 87 25.35 1.70 -2.22
CA LEU A 87 25.23 3.04 -1.64
C LEU A 87 24.60 4.08 -2.60
N ARG A 88 25.00 4.08 -3.88
CA ARG A 88 24.44 5.01 -4.87
C ARG A 88 22.92 4.80 -5.04
N ALA A 89 22.48 3.55 -5.13
CA ALA A 89 21.06 3.20 -5.23
C ALA A 89 20.32 3.48 -3.92
N ALA A 90 20.96 3.23 -2.77
CA ALA A 90 20.39 3.56 -1.46
C ALA A 90 20.15 5.05 -1.27
N VAL A 91 21.10 5.91 -1.67
CA VAL A 91 20.93 7.37 -1.64
C VAL A 91 19.84 7.81 -2.62
N ALA A 92 19.82 7.28 -3.84
CA ALA A 92 18.78 7.58 -4.81
C ALA A 92 17.39 7.25 -4.26
N ARG A 93 17.21 6.04 -3.70
CA ARG A 93 15.95 5.62 -3.08
C ARG A 93 15.57 6.41 -1.83
N LEU A 94 16.56 6.86 -1.05
CA LEU A 94 16.34 7.67 0.13
C LEU A 94 15.80 9.06 -0.23
N LEU A 95 16.26 9.62 -1.34
CA LEU A 95 15.90 10.96 -1.82
C LEU A 95 14.76 10.94 -2.83
N ASP A 96 14.37 9.77 -3.33
CA ASP A 96 13.25 9.62 -4.23
C ASP A 96 11.96 9.99 -3.50
N VAL A 97 11.34 11.09 -3.95
CA VAL A 97 10.08 11.62 -3.44
C VAL A 97 8.88 10.87 -4.06
N THR A 98 9.14 10.03 -5.07
CA THR A 98 8.10 9.21 -5.71
C THR A 98 7.58 8.19 -4.69
N PRO A 99 6.26 8.12 -4.42
CA PRO A 99 5.67 7.06 -3.63
C PRO A 99 6.18 5.74 -4.18
N SER A 100 6.93 4.98 -3.38
CA SER A 100 7.74 3.85 -3.84
C SER A 100 6.98 3.02 -4.85
N ALA A 101 7.34 3.15 -6.13
CA ALA A 101 7.06 2.09 -7.07
C ALA A 101 7.66 0.82 -6.45
N PRO A 102 6.95 -0.31 -6.45
CA PRO A 102 7.53 -1.60 -6.07
C PRO A 102 8.84 -1.72 -6.84
N LEU A 103 9.93 -2.01 -6.13
CA LEU A 103 11.19 -2.32 -6.79
C LEU A 103 10.87 -3.37 -7.85
N ASP A 104 11.20 -3.09 -9.11
CA ASP A 104 11.37 -4.18 -10.05
C ASP A 104 12.35 -5.15 -9.36
N PRO A 105 11.94 -6.41 -9.10
CA PRO A 105 12.81 -7.35 -8.46
C PRO A 105 14.11 -7.36 -9.26
N LEU A 106 15.25 -7.20 -8.57
CA LEU A 106 16.57 -7.53 -9.15
C LEU A 106 16.38 -8.81 -9.98
N PRO A 107 16.91 -8.91 -11.21
CA PRO A 107 16.74 -10.10 -12.05
C PRO A 107 17.13 -11.31 -11.21
N GLY A 108 16.10 -11.98 -10.71
CA GLY A 108 16.22 -12.93 -9.62
C GLY A 108 16.82 -14.20 -10.17
N LEU A 109 17.54 -14.93 -9.32
CA LEU A 109 17.81 -16.34 -9.57
C LEU A 109 16.50 -17.00 -10.05
N PRO A 110 16.51 -17.86 -11.08
CA PRO A 110 15.31 -18.52 -11.54
C PRO A 110 14.59 -19.15 -10.35
N PRO A 111 13.25 -19.02 -10.27
CA PRO A 111 12.49 -19.46 -9.11
C PRO A 111 12.74 -20.93 -8.86
N THR A 112 13.06 -21.26 -7.61
CA THR A 112 13.34 -22.64 -7.21
C THR A 112 12.09 -23.51 -7.46
N PRO A 113 12.24 -24.82 -7.69
CA PRO A 113 11.10 -25.71 -7.94
C PRO A 113 10.02 -25.62 -6.85
N GLU A 114 10.42 -25.43 -5.59
CA GLU A 114 9.51 -25.25 -4.46
C GLU A 114 8.69 -23.96 -4.56
N GLN A 115 9.29 -22.85 -4.99
CA GLN A 115 8.59 -21.58 -5.20
C GLN A 115 7.57 -21.71 -6.33
N GLN A 116 7.90 -22.43 -7.40
CA GLN A 116 6.95 -22.71 -8.48
C GLN A 116 5.78 -23.56 -7.98
N GLN A 117 6.06 -24.56 -7.13
CA GLN A 117 5.01 -25.40 -6.57
C GLN A 117 4.15 -24.66 -5.54
N GLN A 118 4.71 -23.68 -4.83
CA GLN A 118 3.93 -22.79 -3.97
C GLN A 118 3.07 -21.83 -4.78
N ALA A 119 3.59 -21.26 -5.87
CA ALA A 119 2.82 -20.41 -6.77
C ALA A 119 1.67 -21.17 -7.44
N ARG A 120 1.89 -22.43 -7.85
CA ARG A 120 0.84 -23.30 -8.40
C ARG A 120 -0.26 -23.57 -7.36
N ARG A 121 0.10 -23.94 -6.14
CA ARG A 121 -0.86 -24.14 -5.04
C ARG A 121 -1.67 -22.88 -4.75
N LEU A 122 -1.04 -21.71 -4.81
CA LEU A 122 -1.71 -20.42 -4.59
C LEU A 122 -2.67 -20.07 -5.74
N ALA A 123 -2.30 -20.36 -6.98
CA ALA A 123 -3.17 -20.20 -8.15
C ALA A 123 -4.38 -21.14 -8.10
N GLU A 124 -4.18 -22.40 -7.74
CA GLU A 124 -5.26 -23.39 -7.55
C GLU A 124 -6.24 -22.98 -6.45
N ALA A 125 -5.72 -22.52 -5.30
CA ALA A 125 -6.55 -22.02 -4.21
C ALA A 125 -7.36 -20.78 -4.63
N THR A 126 -6.73 -19.88 -5.39
CA THR A 126 -7.38 -18.66 -5.90
C THR A 126 -8.49 -19.00 -6.92
N ALA A 127 -8.25 -19.96 -7.81
CA ALA A 127 -9.25 -20.44 -8.76
C ALA A 127 -10.45 -21.08 -8.03
N ALA A 128 -10.19 -21.91 -7.02
CA ALA A 128 -11.23 -22.55 -6.22
C ALA A 128 -12.07 -21.52 -5.43
N ALA A 129 -11.42 -20.51 -4.85
CA ALA A 129 -12.11 -19.42 -4.15
C ALA A 129 -12.98 -18.59 -5.12
N THR A 130 -12.46 -18.27 -6.30
CA THR A 130 -13.19 -17.52 -7.34
C THR A 130 -14.40 -18.30 -7.85
N ALA A 131 -14.28 -19.62 -8.04
CA ALA A 131 -15.40 -20.47 -8.42
C ALA A 131 -16.52 -20.48 -7.37
N ARG A 132 -16.17 -20.58 -6.08
CA ARG A 132 -17.14 -20.53 -4.97
C ARG A 132 -17.85 -19.18 -4.88
N VAL A 133 -17.12 -18.08 -5.08
CA VAL A 133 -17.73 -16.74 -5.12
C VAL A 133 -18.70 -16.62 -6.29
N LYS A 134 -18.33 -17.15 -7.46
CA LYS A 134 -19.21 -17.16 -8.64
C LYS A 134 -20.47 -17.99 -8.40
N GLU A 135 -20.34 -19.16 -7.80
CA GLU A 135 -21.48 -20.04 -7.45
C GLU A 135 -22.41 -19.36 -6.42
N ALA A 136 -21.85 -18.71 -5.40
CA ALA A 136 -22.62 -17.98 -4.39
C ALA A 136 -23.34 -16.74 -4.95
N LEU A 137 -22.86 -16.20 -6.09
CA LEU A 137 -23.46 -15.07 -6.79
C LEU A 137 -24.43 -15.50 -7.89
N GLU A 138 -24.61 -16.80 -8.17
CA GLU A 138 -25.64 -17.22 -9.11
C GLU A 138 -27.05 -16.99 -8.51
N PRO A 139 -27.94 -16.30 -9.25
CA PRO A 139 -29.27 -15.99 -8.75
C PRO A 139 -30.11 -17.27 -8.58
N PRO A 140 -30.96 -17.33 -7.54
CA PRO A 140 -31.78 -18.51 -7.27
C PRO A 140 -32.69 -18.84 -8.45
N LYS A 141 -32.68 -20.13 -8.84
CA LYS A 141 -33.55 -20.70 -9.87
C LYS A 141 -35.02 -20.32 -9.57
N PRO A 142 -35.74 -19.69 -10.52
CA PRO A 142 -37.11 -19.27 -10.26
C PRO A 142 -37.98 -20.50 -9.96
N PRO A 143 -38.84 -20.45 -8.92
CA PRO A 143 -39.74 -21.56 -8.60
C PRO A 143 -40.70 -21.80 -9.76
N ALA A 144 -41.00 -23.08 -10.02
CA ALA A 144 -41.92 -23.50 -11.07
C ALA A 144 -43.21 -22.67 -11.03
N ALA A 145 -43.54 -22.04 -12.16
CA ALA A 145 -44.65 -21.10 -12.27
C ALA A 145 -45.97 -21.79 -11.87
N LYS A 146 -46.61 -21.28 -10.81
CA LYS A 146 -47.98 -21.66 -10.48
C LYS A 146 -48.88 -21.33 -11.69
N PRO A 147 -49.82 -22.22 -12.06
CA PRO A 147 -50.67 -22.01 -13.22
C PRO A 147 -51.42 -20.68 -13.10
N ARG A 148 -51.38 -19.90 -14.18
CA ARG A 148 -51.92 -18.55 -14.23
C ARG A 148 -53.44 -18.62 -13.98
N PRO A 149 -54.04 -17.69 -13.21
CA PRO A 149 -55.49 -17.72 -12.91
C PRO A 149 -56.39 -17.78 -14.16
N LYS A 150 -55.90 -17.27 -15.29
CA LYS A 150 -56.58 -17.32 -16.59
C LYS A 150 -56.77 -18.75 -17.11
N ASP A 151 -55.85 -19.66 -16.79
CA ASP A 151 -55.93 -21.06 -17.20
C ASP A 151 -56.91 -21.85 -16.33
N ALA A 152 -57.01 -21.53 -15.03
CA ALA A 152 -58.07 -22.05 -14.16
C ALA A 152 -59.46 -21.63 -14.65
N ARG A 153 -59.62 -20.36 -15.06
CA ARG A 153 -60.88 -19.86 -15.63
C ARG A 153 -61.22 -20.55 -16.96
N LYS A 154 -60.23 -20.79 -17.84
CA LYS A 154 -60.43 -21.54 -19.08
C LYS A 154 -60.80 -23.02 -18.83
N ALA A 155 -60.20 -23.64 -17.82
CA ALA A 155 -60.54 -25.01 -17.41
C ALA A 155 -61.99 -25.09 -16.90
N TRP A 156 -62.41 -24.12 -16.09
CA TRP A 156 -63.79 -24.04 -15.58
C TRP A 156 -64.81 -23.84 -16.69
N VAL A 157 -64.52 -22.94 -17.65
CA VAL A 157 -65.38 -22.72 -18.83
C VAL A 157 -65.47 -23.98 -19.70
N ARG A 158 -64.36 -24.71 -19.91
CA ARG A 158 -64.38 -25.99 -20.64
C ARG A 158 -65.19 -27.06 -19.92
N ALA A 159 -65.08 -27.14 -18.59
CA ALA A 159 -65.85 -28.09 -17.79
C ALA A 159 -67.36 -27.81 -17.87
N GLY A 160 -67.77 -26.54 -17.73
CA GLY A 160 -69.17 -26.13 -17.90
C GLY A 160 -69.72 -26.43 -19.31
N LEU A 161 -68.90 -26.24 -20.34
CA LEU A 161 -69.29 -26.55 -21.72
C LEU A 161 -69.44 -28.07 -21.97
N GLN A 162 -68.62 -28.91 -21.33
CA GLN A 162 -68.76 -30.36 -21.39
C GLN A 162 -70.01 -30.85 -20.63
N GLN A 163 -70.37 -30.20 -19.53
CA GLN A 163 -71.56 -30.54 -18.75
C GLN A 163 -72.84 -30.26 -19.54
N MET A 164 -72.89 -29.14 -20.29
CA MET A 164 -74.01 -28.85 -21.20
C MET A 164 -74.09 -29.81 -22.40
N ARG A 165 -72.94 -30.29 -22.92
CA ARG A 165 -72.92 -31.29 -24.01
C ARG A 165 -73.38 -32.68 -23.59
N ARG A 166 -73.41 -32.98 -22.29
CA ARG A 166 -73.87 -34.27 -21.73
C ARG A 166 -75.31 -34.23 -21.22
N GLY A 167 -75.99 -33.09 -21.32
CA GLY A 167 -77.40 -32.93 -20.94
C GLY A 167 -78.29 -32.72 -22.16
N VAL A 168 -78.57 -33.81 -22.88
CA VAL A 168 -79.78 -34.06 -23.70
C VAL A 168 -80.10 -35.54 -23.52
#